data_AF-A0A8T1W4N0-F1
#
_entry.id   AF-A0A8T1W4N0-F1
#
_cell.length_a   1.000
_cell.length_b   1.000
_cell.length_c   1.000
_cell.angle_alpha   90.00
_cell.angle_beta   90.00
_cell.angle_gamma   90.00
#
_symmetry.space_group_name_H-M   'P 1'
#
loop_
_entity.id
_entity.type
_entity.pdbx_description
1 polymer ?
#
loop_
_entity_poly.entity_id
_entity_poly.type
_entity_poly.pdbx_seq_one_letter_code
_entity_poly.pdbx_strand_id
1 'polypeptide(L)'
;MLTLRRIIGEGDTRQAIRFTPEDRRIPGSSLPIAASISGSLSVSTVEISNIDLYSLTLSVSAFLPPTTTNLTLRNCNIYGFGFHFFDGIDSLQHLDLSSNLLTVPYAGSTTQTSCSNQLCALETLNLTNNSLSTFPTVVFNIDNLKELYIGQNDITDFNISNSTFEAIKNLPSRSNQVRPPSIRHDSSNQLTPLC
;
A
#
# COMPACT_ATOMS: atom_id res chain seq x y z
N MET A 1 -24.95 6.84 -8.12
CA MET A 1 -23.60 7.37 -7.88
C MET A 1 -23.44 7.64 -6.39
N LEU A 2 -22.93 6.66 -5.64
CA LEU A 2 -22.51 6.87 -4.25
C LEU A 2 -21.05 6.42 -4.19
N THR A 3 -20.19 7.39 -4.45
CA THR A 3 -18.74 7.27 -4.51
C THR A 3 -18.22 7.71 -3.15
N LEU A 4 -17.34 6.91 -2.54
CA LEU A 4 -16.67 7.13 -1.25
C LEU A 4 -17.40 6.55 -0.02
N ARG A 5 -16.88 5.43 0.48
CA ARG A 5 -17.14 4.93 1.84
C ARG A 5 -15.91 5.27 2.69
N ARG A 6 -16.07 6.15 3.67
CA ARG A 6 -15.01 6.54 4.63
C ARG A 6 -15.37 5.98 6.01
N ILE A 7 -14.40 5.39 6.68
CA ILE A 7 -14.48 5.01 8.09
C ILE A 7 -13.33 5.74 8.80
N ILE A 8 -13.66 6.76 9.58
CA ILE A 8 -12.67 7.62 10.24
C ILE A 8 -12.94 7.58 11.73
N GLY A 9 -11.95 7.15 12.52
CA GLY A 9 -12.01 7.19 13.97
C GLY A 9 -11.81 8.61 14.51
N GLU A 10 -12.62 9.02 15.48
CA GLU A 10 -12.49 10.33 16.15
C GLU A 10 -11.50 10.28 17.33
N GLY A 11 -10.86 11.41 17.63
CA GLY A 11 -9.93 11.59 18.76
C GLY A 11 -8.47 11.22 18.49
N ASP A 12 -7.62 11.44 19.50
CA ASP A 12 -6.15 11.34 19.40
C ASP A 12 -5.62 9.90 19.49
N THR A 13 -6.49 8.93 19.80
CA THR A 13 -6.13 7.51 19.92
C THR A 13 -6.83 6.69 18.84
N ARG A 14 -6.17 5.62 18.39
CA ARG A 14 -6.72 4.70 17.40
C ARG A 14 -7.96 4.01 17.96
N GLN A 15 -9.03 4.01 17.17
CA GLN A 15 -10.30 3.43 17.59
C GLN A 15 -10.31 1.93 17.30
N ALA A 16 -10.65 1.12 18.30
CA ALA A 16 -10.88 -0.31 18.10
C ALA A 16 -12.30 -0.53 17.59
N ILE A 17 -12.46 -1.00 16.35
CA ILE A 17 -13.77 -1.40 15.80
C ILE A 17 -13.76 -2.87 15.44
N ARG A 18 -14.87 -3.55 15.72
CA ARG A 18 -15.04 -4.96 15.36
C ARG A 18 -15.84 -5.06 14.07
N PHE A 19 -15.16 -5.42 12.99
CA PHE A 19 -15.80 -5.87 11.77
C PHE A 19 -16.39 -7.26 12.02
N THR A 20 -17.71 -7.41 11.94
CA THR A 20 -18.38 -8.69 12.16
C THR A 20 -18.68 -9.35 10.81
N PRO A 21 -18.23 -10.61 10.58
CA PRO A 21 -18.69 -11.38 9.43
C PRO A 21 -20.21 -11.50 9.48
N GLU A 22 -20.91 -11.09 8.43
CA GLU A 22 -22.29 -11.52 8.21
C GLU A 22 -22.29 -13.06 8.09
N ASP A 23 -23.21 -13.72 8.77
CA ASP A 23 -23.05 -15.10 9.25
C ASP A 23 -23.11 -16.21 8.20
N ARG A 24 -22.57 -17.43 8.43
CA ARG A 24 -21.35 -18.02 9.04
C ARG A 24 -21.27 -19.52 8.65
N ARG A 25 -22.03 -19.97 7.64
CA ARG A 25 -22.18 -21.41 7.32
C ARG A 25 -21.42 -21.87 6.07
N ILE A 26 -20.77 -20.97 5.34
CA ILE A 26 -20.18 -21.23 4.01
C ILE A 26 -18.74 -20.69 3.98
N PRO A 27 -17.74 -21.48 3.54
CA PRO A 27 -16.38 -20.99 3.29
C PRO A 27 -16.41 -19.81 2.28
N GLY A 28 -15.94 -18.62 2.69
CA GLY A 28 -16.02 -17.40 1.88
C GLY A 28 -17.06 -16.35 2.32
N SER A 29 -17.64 -16.46 3.52
CA SER A 29 -18.61 -15.48 4.05
C SER A 29 -17.92 -14.14 4.40
N SER A 30 -17.99 -13.21 3.46
CA SER A 30 -17.09 -12.07 3.28
C SER A 30 -17.24 -10.94 4.31
N LEU A 31 -16.13 -10.25 4.61
CA LEU A 31 -16.12 -8.93 5.25
C LEU A 31 -15.59 -7.86 4.27
N PRO A 32 -16.24 -7.64 3.13
CA PRO A 32 -15.88 -6.57 2.24
C PRO A 32 -16.40 -5.27 2.87
N ILE A 33 -15.62 -4.19 2.80
CA ILE A 33 -16.12 -2.86 3.20
C ILE A 33 -17.42 -2.52 2.44
N ALA A 34 -17.61 -3.09 1.24
CA ALA A 34 -18.89 -3.14 0.56
C ALA A 34 -18.99 -4.34 -0.40
N ALA A 35 -20.03 -5.17 -0.28
CA ALA A 35 -20.41 -6.19 -1.27
C ALA A 35 -21.73 -5.81 -1.95
N SER A 36 -21.90 -6.26 -3.19
CA SER A 36 -23.15 -6.05 -3.93
C SER A 36 -24.04 -7.25 -3.76
N ILE A 37 -25.25 -7.04 -3.24
CA ILE A 37 -26.21 -8.13 -3.01
C ILE A 37 -27.08 -8.36 -4.27
N SER A 38 -27.10 -7.42 -5.23
CA SER A 38 -28.05 -7.47 -6.36
C SER A 38 -27.65 -6.69 -7.63
N GLY A 39 -26.39 -6.27 -7.82
CA GLY A 39 -25.97 -5.49 -9.01
C GLY A 39 -24.46 -5.24 -9.13
N SER A 40 -24.04 -4.28 -9.98
CA SER A 40 -22.63 -3.84 -10.05
C SER A 40 -22.32 -2.80 -8.96
N LEU A 41 -21.24 -3.03 -8.19
CA LEU A 41 -20.78 -2.09 -7.18
C LEU A 41 -19.73 -1.15 -7.77
N SER A 42 -19.98 0.16 -7.76
CA SER A 42 -19.01 1.17 -8.25
C SER A 42 -18.23 1.83 -7.11
N VAL A 43 -17.78 1.06 -6.12
CA VAL A 43 -16.94 1.59 -5.04
C VAL A 43 -15.50 1.63 -5.52
N SER A 44 -15.06 2.80 -5.99
CA SER A 44 -13.68 3.02 -6.44
C SER A 44 -12.75 3.46 -5.31
N THR A 45 -13.30 4.07 -4.25
CA THR A 45 -12.50 4.65 -3.17
C THR A 45 -12.94 4.12 -1.82
N VAL A 46 -11.95 3.63 -1.08
CA VAL A 46 -12.05 3.14 0.29
C VAL A 46 -11.07 3.93 1.15
N GLU A 47 -11.56 4.55 2.22
CA GLU A 47 -10.72 5.28 3.18
C GLU A 47 -11.02 4.78 4.59
N ILE A 48 -10.00 4.22 5.24
CA ILE A 48 -10.00 3.92 6.67
C ILE A 48 -8.87 4.71 7.31
N SER A 49 -9.18 5.48 8.34
CA SER A 49 -8.18 6.25 9.08
C SER A 49 -8.40 6.20 10.58
N ASN A 50 -7.31 6.11 11.35
CA ASN A 50 -7.33 6.11 12.81
C ASN A 50 -8.12 4.94 13.43
N ILE A 51 -8.07 3.76 12.80
CA ILE A 51 -8.75 2.55 13.23
C ILE A 51 -7.73 1.43 13.45
N ASP A 52 -7.76 0.73 14.58
CA ASP A 52 -6.88 -0.43 14.77
C ASP A 52 -7.29 -1.60 13.84
N LEU A 53 -6.47 -1.84 12.81
CA LEU A 53 -6.64 -2.92 11.83
C LEU A 53 -5.64 -4.06 12.01
N TYR A 54 -4.78 -4.05 13.03
CA TYR A 54 -3.68 -5.00 13.19
C TYR A 54 -4.10 -6.46 13.04
N SER A 55 -5.14 -6.88 13.75
CA SER A 55 -5.61 -8.28 13.70
C SER A 55 -6.32 -8.61 12.39
N LEU A 56 -6.97 -7.62 11.78
CA LEU A 56 -7.77 -7.81 10.57
C LEU A 56 -6.88 -8.02 9.37
N THR A 57 -5.90 -7.15 9.14
CA THR A 57 -5.01 -7.24 7.97
C THR A 57 -4.28 -8.57 7.87
N LEU A 58 -4.12 -9.28 8.99
CA LEU A 58 -3.47 -10.59 9.07
C LEU A 58 -4.42 -11.78 8.88
N SER A 59 -5.72 -11.61 9.11
CA SER A 59 -6.67 -12.73 9.21
C SER A 59 -7.78 -12.74 8.15
N VAL A 60 -8.10 -11.58 7.56
CA VAL A 60 -9.18 -11.50 6.57
C VAL A 60 -8.66 -11.68 5.14
N SER A 61 -9.51 -12.27 4.31
CA SER A 61 -9.31 -12.43 2.86
C SER A 61 -10.34 -11.60 2.10
N ALA A 62 -9.99 -11.07 0.92
CA ALA A 62 -10.90 -10.33 0.04
C ALA A 62 -11.68 -9.22 0.78
N PHE A 63 -10.97 -8.42 1.57
CA PHE A 63 -11.54 -7.37 2.43
C PHE A 63 -12.09 -6.17 1.65
N LEU A 64 -11.68 -6.03 0.39
CA LEU A 64 -11.94 -4.87 -0.43
C LEU A 64 -12.87 -5.25 -1.59
N PRO A 65 -13.79 -4.35 -2.00
CA PRO A 65 -14.52 -4.52 -3.24
C PRO A 65 -13.54 -4.65 -4.42
N PRO A 66 -13.73 -5.60 -5.37
CA PRO A 66 -12.87 -5.73 -6.55
C PRO A 66 -12.75 -4.47 -7.42
N THR A 67 -13.73 -3.56 -7.30
CA THR A 67 -13.75 -2.29 -8.02
C THR A 67 -12.93 -1.17 -7.38
N THR A 68 -12.23 -1.46 -6.26
CA THR A 68 -11.41 -0.47 -5.55
C THR A 68 -10.20 -0.08 -6.39
N THR A 69 -10.09 1.22 -6.71
CA THR A 69 -8.94 1.81 -7.39
C THR A 69 -8.11 2.72 -6.47
N ASN A 70 -8.70 3.19 -5.38
CA ASN A 70 -8.10 4.08 -4.40
C ASN A 70 -8.32 3.53 -2.99
N LEU A 71 -7.24 3.21 -2.30
CA LEU A 71 -7.27 2.69 -0.93
C LEU A 71 -6.41 3.57 -0.02
N THR A 72 -7.01 4.04 1.07
CA THR A 72 -6.30 4.71 2.16
C THR A 72 -6.51 3.92 3.44
N LEU A 73 -5.43 3.51 4.10
CA LEU A 73 -5.39 2.86 5.40
C LEU A 73 -4.38 3.60 6.30
N ARG A 74 -4.71 4.82 6.73
CA ARG A 74 -3.78 5.71 7.44
C ARG A 74 -3.93 5.61 8.96
N ASN A 75 -2.82 5.53 9.68
CA ASN A 75 -2.87 5.45 11.16
C ASN A 75 -3.71 4.26 11.64
N CYS A 76 -3.47 3.08 11.07
CA CYS A 76 -4.31 1.91 11.26
C CYS A 76 -3.65 0.76 12.04
N ASN A 77 -2.54 1.02 12.74
CA ASN A 77 -1.77 0.00 13.48
C ASN A 77 -1.30 -1.19 12.61
N ILE A 78 -1.10 -0.97 11.31
CA ILE A 78 -0.77 -2.05 10.39
C ILE A 78 0.72 -2.37 10.48
N TYR A 79 1.05 -3.60 10.88
CA TYR A 79 2.41 -4.14 10.84
C TYR A 79 2.67 -4.96 9.57
N GLY A 80 1.60 -5.52 9.00
CA GLY A 80 1.66 -6.31 7.78
C GLY A 80 0.31 -6.81 7.31
N PHE A 81 0.35 -7.53 6.21
CA PHE A 81 -0.82 -8.12 5.56
C PHE A 81 -0.65 -9.64 5.43
N GLY A 82 -1.75 -10.37 5.63
CA GLY A 82 -1.85 -11.77 5.22
C GLY A 82 -1.92 -11.88 3.69
N PHE A 83 -1.56 -13.05 3.16
CA PHE A 83 -1.41 -13.28 1.71
C PHE A 83 -2.68 -12.95 0.90
N HIS A 84 -3.86 -13.16 1.49
CA HIS A 84 -5.16 -13.04 0.83
C HIS A 84 -5.85 -11.69 1.03
N PHE A 85 -5.22 -10.73 1.71
CA PHE A 85 -5.88 -9.47 2.07
C PHE A 85 -6.28 -8.66 0.82
N PHE A 86 -5.41 -8.63 -0.18
CA PHE A 86 -5.60 -7.92 -1.44
C PHE A 86 -6.18 -8.80 -2.56
N ASP A 87 -6.73 -9.97 -2.25
CA ASP A 87 -7.33 -10.83 -3.27
C ASP A 87 -8.47 -10.12 -4.00
N GLY A 88 -8.42 -10.15 -5.34
CA GLY A 88 -9.47 -9.66 -6.23
C GLY A 88 -9.45 -8.16 -6.54
N ILE A 89 -8.47 -7.39 -6.06
CA ILE A 89 -8.36 -5.95 -6.35
C ILE A 89 -7.30 -5.60 -7.41
N ASP A 90 -7.44 -6.16 -8.60
CA ASP A 90 -6.44 -6.06 -9.68
C ASP A 90 -6.33 -4.67 -10.34
N SER A 91 -7.18 -3.72 -9.94
CA SER A 91 -7.27 -2.36 -10.51
C SER A 91 -6.85 -1.25 -9.54
N LEU A 92 -6.18 -1.60 -8.44
CA LEU A 92 -5.74 -0.61 -7.45
C LEU A 92 -4.63 0.29 -8.04
N GLN A 93 -4.89 1.59 -8.09
CA GLN A 93 -4.00 2.61 -8.65
C GLN A 93 -3.34 3.46 -7.57
N HIS A 94 -4.06 3.74 -6.48
CA HIS A 94 -3.55 4.58 -5.39
C HIS A 94 -3.66 3.84 -4.06
N LEU A 95 -2.54 3.69 -3.37
CA LEU A 95 -2.44 3.04 -2.07
C LEU A 95 -1.72 3.94 -1.07
N ASP A 96 -2.46 4.38 -0.05
CA ASP A 96 -1.91 5.12 1.08
C ASP A 96 -1.90 4.24 2.34
N LEU A 97 -0.70 3.91 2.80
CA LEU A 97 -0.41 3.16 4.02
C LEU A 97 0.38 4.00 5.04
N SER A 98 0.27 5.33 4.97
CA SER A 98 1.05 6.23 5.82
C SER A 98 0.67 6.12 7.30
N SER A 99 1.63 6.47 8.17
CA SER A 99 1.46 6.43 9.63
C SER A 99 1.10 5.04 10.17
N ASN A 100 1.72 3.98 9.67
CA ASN A 100 1.56 2.62 10.19
C ASN A 100 2.87 2.13 10.82
N LEU A 101 3.03 0.82 10.97
CA LEU A 101 4.18 0.17 11.60
C LEU A 101 4.85 -0.80 10.61
N LEU A 102 4.78 -0.50 9.31
CA LEU A 102 5.30 -1.38 8.27
C LEU A 102 6.83 -1.38 8.28
N THR A 103 7.43 -2.57 8.27
CA THR A 103 8.89 -2.76 8.16
C THR A 103 9.33 -3.18 6.75
N VAL A 104 8.37 -3.53 5.89
CA VAL A 104 8.55 -3.85 4.47
C VAL A 104 7.43 -3.18 3.66
N PRO A 105 7.58 -2.96 2.33
CA PRO A 105 6.63 -2.14 1.57
C PRO A 105 5.28 -2.81 1.26
N TYR A 106 5.20 -4.15 1.32
CA TYR A 106 4.01 -4.96 0.96
C TYR A 106 3.42 -4.70 -0.45
N ALA A 107 4.18 -4.03 -1.32
CA ALA A 107 3.90 -3.86 -2.74
C ALA A 107 5.14 -4.28 -3.55
N GLY A 108 4.92 -4.87 -4.73
CA GLY A 108 5.98 -5.47 -5.55
C GLY A 108 6.27 -6.93 -5.19
N SER A 109 7.37 -7.48 -5.73
CA SER A 109 7.74 -8.89 -5.54
C SER A 109 9.22 -9.03 -5.20
N THR A 110 9.54 -9.86 -4.20
CA THR A 110 10.93 -10.21 -3.84
C THR A 110 11.48 -11.37 -4.65
N THR A 111 10.62 -12.13 -5.34
CA THR A 111 10.97 -13.38 -6.05
C THR A 111 10.97 -13.24 -7.56
N GLN A 112 10.44 -12.13 -8.10
CA GLN A 112 10.31 -11.90 -9.54
C GLN A 112 10.74 -10.49 -9.91
N THR A 113 11.32 -10.34 -11.10
CA THR A 113 11.79 -9.07 -11.66
C THR A 113 10.67 -8.20 -12.22
N SER A 114 9.46 -8.73 -12.33
CA SER A 114 8.25 -8.03 -12.75
C SER A 114 7.13 -8.31 -11.76
N CYS A 115 6.21 -7.37 -11.59
CA CYS A 115 5.06 -7.54 -10.71
C CYS A 115 4.15 -8.69 -11.19
N SER A 116 3.66 -9.48 -10.25
CA SER A 116 2.85 -10.67 -10.49
C SER A 116 1.67 -10.83 -9.50
N ASN A 117 1.42 -9.80 -8.69
CA ASN A 117 0.39 -9.80 -7.65
C ASN A 117 -0.72 -8.79 -7.97
N GLN A 118 -1.70 -8.67 -7.07
CA GLN A 118 -2.88 -7.82 -7.24
C GLN A 118 -2.57 -6.32 -7.24
N LEU A 119 -1.32 -5.92 -6.98
CA LEU A 119 -0.88 -4.52 -6.87
C LEU A 119 -0.13 -4.03 -8.12
N CYS A 120 -0.14 -4.78 -9.23
CA CYS A 120 0.60 -4.41 -10.44
C CYS A 120 0.04 -3.19 -11.19
N ALA A 121 -1.19 -2.79 -10.88
CA ALA A 121 -1.81 -1.58 -11.42
C ALA A 121 -1.45 -0.31 -10.62
N LEU A 122 -0.67 -0.41 -9.53
CA LEU A 122 -0.36 0.73 -8.67
C LEU A 122 0.42 1.80 -9.43
N GLU A 123 -0.07 3.02 -9.32
CA GLU A 123 0.56 4.24 -9.83
C GLU A 123 1.15 5.09 -8.71
N THR A 124 0.52 5.09 -7.54
CA THR A 124 0.94 5.85 -6.37
C THR A 124 0.97 4.98 -5.13
N LEU A 125 2.11 4.97 -4.44
CA LEU A 125 2.28 4.29 -3.16
C LEU A 125 2.81 5.26 -2.10
N ASN A 126 2.07 5.43 -1.00
CA ASN A 126 2.50 6.22 0.14
C ASN A 126 2.79 5.34 1.37
N LEU A 127 4.05 5.28 1.75
CA LEU A 127 4.60 4.58 2.92
C LEU A 127 5.19 5.55 3.95
N THR A 128 4.86 6.85 3.87
CA THR A 128 5.38 7.87 4.79
C THR A 128 5.04 7.54 6.24
N ASN A 129 5.94 7.81 7.18
CA ASN A 129 5.73 7.58 8.61
C ASN A 129 5.47 6.08 8.90
N ASN A 130 6.44 5.24 8.60
CA ASN A 130 6.46 3.81 8.89
C ASN A 130 7.84 3.46 9.51
N SER A 131 8.19 2.18 9.57
CA SER A 131 9.45 1.70 10.16
C SER A 131 10.30 0.94 9.14
N LEU A 132 10.32 1.39 7.88
CA LEU A 132 11.19 0.81 6.85
C LEU A 132 12.66 1.12 7.18
N SER A 133 13.51 0.09 7.26
CA SER A 133 14.96 0.24 7.50
C SER A 133 15.81 0.24 6.23
N THR A 134 15.24 -0.24 5.13
CA THR A 134 15.91 -0.42 3.83
C THR A 134 15.08 0.22 2.74
N PHE A 135 15.75 0.79 1.76
CA PHE A 135 15.11 1.37 0.59
C PHE A 135 14.31 0.29 -0.17
N PRO A 136 13.00 0.49 -0.42
CA PRO A 136 12.09 -0.58 -0.84
C PRO A 136 12.21 -0.88 -2.35
N THR A 137 13.36 -1.40 -2.79
CA THR A 137 13.68 -1.63 -4.22
C THR A 137 12.64 -2.46 -4.98
N VAL A 138 11.97 -3.39 -4.30
CA VAL A 138 10.96 -4.29 -4.89
C VAL A 138 9.74 -3.56 -5.46
N VAL A 139 9.45 -2.33 -5.03
CA VAL A 139 8.30 -1.55 -5.55
C VAL A 139 8.54 -1.10 -6.98
N PHE A 140 9.80 -1.02 -7.43
CA PHE A 140 10.14 -0.63 -8.81
C PHE A 140 9.97 -1.77 -9.82
N ASN A 141 9.55 -2.96 -9.36
CA ASN A 141 9.11 -4.04 -10.24
C ASN A 141 7.63 -3.87 -10.65
N ILE A 142 6.95 -2.84 -10.12
CA ILE A 142 5.60 -2.43 -10.51
C ILE A 142 5.73 -1.45 -11.68
N ASP A 143 5.51 -1.95 -12.89
CA ASP A 143 5.75 -1.19 -14.14
C ASP A 143 4.93 0.12 -14.22
N ASN A 144 3.77 0.17 -13.56
CA ASN A 144 2.88 1.34 -13.59
C ASN A 144 3.18 2.38 -12.52
N LEU A 145 4.11 2.11 -11.58
CA LEU A 145 4.38 3.02 -10.47
C LEU A 145 4.94 4.35 -11.00
N LYS A 146 4.40 5.46 -10.50
CA LYS A 146 4.78 6.83 -10.91
C LYS A 146 5.27 7.65 -9.73
N GLU A 147 4.69 7.39 -8.55
CA GLU A 147 4.93 8.14 -7.32
C GLU A 147 5.10 7.18 -6.13
N LEU A 148 6.18 7.38 -5.37
CA LEU A 148 6.50 6.63 -4.16
C LEU A 148 6.86 7.61 -3.04
N TYR A 149 6.14 7.58 -1.92
CA TYR A 149 6.42 8.41 -0.75
C TYR A 149 6.94 7.56 0.42
N ILE A 150 8.16 7.84 0.89
CA ILE A 150 8.85 7.06 1.95
C ILE A 150 9.44 7.95 3.06
N GLY A 151 9.03 9.21 3.16
CA GLY A 151 9.52 10.13 4.19
C GLY A 151 9.20 9.61 5.61
N GLN A 152 9.93 10.09 6.62
CA GLN A 152 9.70 9.71 8.02
C GLN A 152 9.74 8.18 8.23
N ASN A 153 10.75 7.51 7.68
CA ASN A 153 11.07 6.12 7.95
C ASN A 153 12.48 6.03 8.55
N ASP A 154 12.90 4.84 8.96
CA ASP A 154 14.22 4.55 9.55
C ASP A 154 15.23 4.05 8.49
N ILE A 155 15.10 4.49 7.24
CA ILE A 155 15.89 3.95 6.12
C ILE A 155 17.36 4.37 6.27
N THR A 156 18.22 3.39 6.51
CA THR A 156 19.67 3.57 6.56
C THR A 156 20.39 2.87 5.42
N ASP A 157 19.78 1.84 4.84
CA ASP A 157 20.33 1.11 3.69
C ASP A 157 19.66 1.55 2.39
N PHE A 158 20.45 2.15 1.52
CA PHE A 158 20.06 2.64 0.20
C PHE A 158 20.79 1.92 -0.93
N ASN A 159 21.36 0.74 -0.65
CA ASN A 159 22.02 -0.04 -1.67
C ASN A 159 20.99 -0.57 -2.68
N ILE A 160 21.19 -0.29 -3.96
CA ILE A 160 20.29 -0.70 -5.04
C ILE A 160 21.07 -1.32 -6.20
N SER A 161 20.41 -2.18 -6.97
CA SER A 161 20.99 -2.68 -8.21
C SER A 161 20.93 -1.63 -9.31
N ASN A 162 21.79 -1.80 -10.32
CA ASN A 162 21.76 -0.97 -11.53
C ASN A 162 20.40 -1.03 -12.26
N SER A 163 19.73 -2.20 -12.23
CA SER A 163 18.41 -2.35 -12.83
C SER A 163 17.36 -1.52 -12.12
N THR A 164 17.38 -1.49 -10.78
CA THR A 164 16.48 -0.64 -9.99
C THR A 164 16.77 0.84 -10.23
N PHE A 165 18.04 1.23 -10.36
CA PHE A 165 18.42 2.60 -10.66
C PHE A 165 17.85 3.09 -12.00
N GLU A 166 18.00 2.29 -13.07
CA GLU A 166 17.41 2.63 -14.37
C GLU A 166 15.87 2.65 -14.32
N ALA A 167 15.24 1.77 -13.55
CA ALA A 167 13.79 1.82 -13.34
C ALA A 167 13.35 3.14 -12.68
N ILE A 168 14.03 3.60 -11.63
CA ILE A 168 13.76 4.88 -10.96
C ILE A 168 13.89 6.05 -11.94
N LYS A 169 14.94 6.06 -12.76
CA LYS A 169 15.21 7.11 -13.76
C LYS A 169 14.14 7.21 -14.84
N ASN A 170 13.50 6.08 -15.17
CA ASN A 170 12.46 6.00 -16.19
C ASN A 170 11.05 6.32 -15.66
N LEU A 171 10.90 6.60 -14.36
CA LEU A 171 9.61 6.99 -13.79
C LEU A 171 9.13 8.32 -14.41
N PRO A 172 7.85 8.44 -14.81
CA PRO A 172 7.35 9.64 -15.46
C PRO A 172 7.46 10.86 -14.52
N SER A 173 8.29 11.84 -14.88
CA SER A 173 8.53 13.04 -14.09
C SER A 173 7.24 13.83 -13.88
N ARG A 174 6.70 13.84 -12.65
CA ARG A 174 5.65 14.77 -12.20
C ARG A 174 6.14 15.49 -10.94
N SER A 175 5.72 16.75 -10.78
CA SER A 175 6.21 17.76 -9.84
C SER A 175 6.13 17.43 -8.34
N ASN A 176 5.62 16.24 -7.97
CA ASN A 176 5.48 15.78 -6.59
C ASN A 176 6.21 14.44 -6.32
N GLN A 177 7.01 13.93 -7.27
CA GLN A 177 7.87 12.80 -6.99
C GLN A 177 8.74 13.12 -5.78
N VAL A 178 8.85 12.15 -4.86
CA VAL A 178 9.96 12.11 -3.93
C VAL A 178 11.21 12.32 -4.77
N ARG A 179 11.78 13.53 -4.70
CA ARG A 179 13.22 13.68 -4.80
C ARG A 179 13.69 12.76 -3.68
N PRO A 180 14.25 11.58 -4.01
CA PRO A 180 14.88 10.75 -2.97
C PRO A 180 15.79 11.69 -2.19
N PRO A 181 15.82 11.68 -0.84
CA PRO A 181 16.46 12.69 0.00
C PRO A 181 17.80 13.07 -0.61
N SER A 182 17.75 14.21 -1.28
CA SER A 182 18.54 14.62 -2.43
C SER A 182 19.74 13.67 -2.70
N ILE A 183 19.58 12.65 -3.54
CA ILE A 183 20.56 11.54 -3.59
C ILE A 183 21.73 11.82 -4.54
N ARG A 184 22.97 11.65 -4.06
CA ARG A 184 24.17 11.55 -4.92
C ARG A 184 24.49 10.09 -5.21
N HIS A 185 24.92 9.84 -6.44
CA HIS A 185 25.48 8.57 -6.90
C HIS A 185 26.98 8.57 -6.58
N ASP A 186 27.46 7.51 -5.95
CA ASP A 186 28.89 7.21 -5.93
C ASP A 186 29.25 6.23 -7.06
N SER A 187 30.54 6.05 -7.33
CA SER A 187 31.03 5.15 -8.39
C SER A 187 30.63 3.67 -8.24
N SER A 188 29.93 3.30 -7.17
CA SER A 188 29.47 1.93 -6.87
C SER A 188 27.97 1.70 -7.05
N ASN A 189 27.22 2.64 -7.64
CA ASN A 189 25.76 2.60 -7.78
C ASN A 189 25.00 2.67 -6.44
N GLN A 190 25.63 3.19 -5.38
CA GLN A 190 24.92 3.44 -4.13
C GLN A 190 24.21 4.80 -4.17
N LEU A 191 22.97 4.79 -3.69
CA LEU A 191 22.21 6.00 -3.42
C LEU A 191 22.60 6.51 -2.02
N THR A 192 23.23 7.69 -1.90
CA THR A 192 23.53 8.27 -0.57
C THR A 192 22.61 9.45 -0.25
N PRO A 193 22.06 9.59 0.98
CA PRO A 193 21.31 10.77 1.38
C PRO A 193 22.15 12.06 1.24
N LEU A 194 21.55 13.17 0.83
CA LEU A 194 22.15 14.49 1.05
C LEU A 194 22.00 14.85 2.53
N CYS A 195 23.14 15.08 3.19
CA CYS A 195 23.21 15.71 4.51
C CYS A 195 22.46 17.06 4.56
#